data_AF-A0AA40B701-F1
#
_entry.id   AF-A0AA40B701-F1
#
_cell.length_a   1.000
_cell.length_b   1.000
_cell.length_c   1.000
_cell.angle_alpha   90.00
_cell.angle_beta   90.00
_cell.angle_gamma   90.00
#
_symmetry.space_group_name_H-M   'P 1'
#
loop_
_entity.id
_entity.type
_entity.pdbx_description
1 polymer ?
#
loop_
_entity_poly.entity_id
_entity_poly.type
_entity_poly.pdbx_seq_one_letter_code
_entity_poly.pdbx_strand_id
1 'polypeptide(L)'
;PIVRTNPYELHIRDPDFYDELYASNQRLDKYRYGFSTVPHELHRLRRGAINPFFSVQSVTQLEPLILAKADKLCARFHALASTAEVVRINAAFIALTLYII
;
A
#
# COMPACT_ATOMS: atom_id res chain seq x y z
N PRO A 1 22.31 -0.01 13.49
CA PRO A 1 23.32 1.01 13.11
C PRO A 1 22.70 2.18 12.35
N ILE A 2 23.19 3.40 12.59
CA ILE A 2 22.82 4.62 11.86
C ILE A 2 24.05 5.05 11.05
N VAL A 3 23.91 5.09 9.73
CA VAL A 3 25.02 5.37 8.80
C VAL A 3 24.63 6.49 7.85
N ARG A 4 25.47 7.52 7.75
CA ARG A 4 25.33 8.57 6.75
C ARG A 4 25.95 8.13 5.44
N THR A 5 25.15 7.99 4.39
CA THR A 5 25.61 7.58 3.06
C THR A 5 26.04 8.79 2.20
N ASN A 6 25.42 9.96 2.42
CA ASN A 6 25.78 11.22 1.77
C ASN A 6 25.28 12.43 2.61
N PRO A 7 25.50 13.69 2.20
CA PRO A 7 25.06 14.86 2.98
C PRO A 7 23.55 14.94 3.24
N TYR A 8 22.72 14.31 2.42
CA TYR A 8 21.26 14.41 2.44
C TYR A 8 20.56 13.16 2.99
N GLU A 9 21.25 12.04 3.11
CA GLU A 9 20.66 10.73 3.42
C GLU A 9 21.30 10.05 4.63
N LEU A 10 20.44 9.47 5.47
CA LEU A 10 20.79 8.65 6.62
C LEU A 10 20.10 7.31 6.49
N HIS A 11 20.87 6.22 6.58
CA HIS A 11 20.36 4.86 6.62
C HIS A 11 20.30 4.39 8.08
N ILE A 12 19.11 4.04 8.53
CA ILE A 12 18.82 3.69 9.93
C ILE A 12 18.36 2.23 9.96
N ARG A 13 19.17 1.37 10.57
CA ARG A 13 18.85 -0.03 10.90
C ARG A 13 18.95 -0.23 12.40
N ASP A 14 18.19 0.54 13.16
CA ASP A 14 18.22 0.54 14.62
C ASP A 14 16.79 0.41 15.15
N PRO A 15 16.42 -0.73 15.76
CA PRO A 15 15.07 -0.95 16.29
C PRO A 15 14.70 0.07 17.38
N ASP A 16 15.65 0.48 18.21
CA ASP A 16 15.38 1.37 19.34
C ASP A 16 15.05 2.80 18.87
N PHE A 17 15.52 3.17 17.67
CA PHE A 17 15.24 4.46 17.04
C PHE A 17 13.94 4.49 16.21
N TYR A 18 13.26 3.34 16.05
CA TYR A 18 12.07 3.26 15.21
C TYR A 18 10.94 4.19 15.68
N ASP A 19 10.66 4.17 16.97
CA ASP A 19 9.59 4.98 17.57
C ASP A 19 9.93 6.47 17.57
N GLU A 20 11.23 6.82 17.57
CA GLU A 20 11.65 8.21 17.40
C GLU A 20 11.41 8.67 15.96
N LEU A 21 11.75 7.88 14.95
CA LEU A 21 11.58 8.28 13.54
C LEU A 21 10.12 8.28 13.07
N TYR A 22 9.32 7.33 13.54
CA TYR A 22 7.94 7.11 13.10
C TYR A 22 6.90 7.54 14.16
N ALA A 23 7.29 8.41 15.09
CA ALA A 23 6.38 8.99 16.07
C ALA A 23 5.19 9.69 15.40
N SER A 24 3.98 9.38 15.88
CA SER A 24 2.72 9.89 15.32
C SER A 24 2.54 11.42 15.41
N ASN A 25 3.27 12.07 16.32
CA ASN A 25 3.14 13.50 16.60
C ASN A 25 4.30 14.35 16.06
N GLN A 26 5.20 13.78 15.26
CA GLN A 26 6.29 14.54 14.66
C GLN A 26 5.83 15.36 13.45
N ARG A 27 6.16 16.66 13.46
CA ARG A 27 5.89 17.58 12.35
C ARG A 27 7.09 17.64 11.41
N LEU A 28 7.42 16.52 10.79
CA LEU A 28 8.51 16.42 9.84
C LEU A 28 8.02 16.54 8.40
N ASP A 29 8.73 17.33 7.60
CA ASP A 29 8.52 17.38 6.16
C ASP A 29 9.20 16.19 5.49
N LYS A 30 8.52 15.62 4.49
CA LYS A 30 9.05 14.47 3.74
C LYS A 30 10.13 14.92 2.77
N TYR A 31 11.12 14.07 2.53
CA TYR A 31 11.99 14.25 1.36
C TYR A 31 11.15 14.15 0.08
N ARG A 32 11.32 15.11 -0.84
CA ARG A 32 10.51 15.19 -2.06
C ARG A 32 10.80 13.98 -2.94
N TYR A 33 9.78 13.15 -3.18
CA TYR A 33 9.88 12.01 -4.07
C TYR A 33 8.55 11.75 -4.78
N GLY A 34 8.57 11.72 -6.12
CA GLY A 34 7.37 11.52 -6.94
C GLY A 34 6.23 12.51 -6.59
N PHE A 35 5.04 11.97 -6.36
CA PHE A 35 3.83 12.75 -6.02
C PHE A 35 3.67 13.08 -4.52
N SER A 36 4.78 13.09 -3.76
CA SER A 36 4.74 13.36 -2.31
C SER A 36 4.16 14.74 -1.99
N THR A 37 3.20 14.81 -1.06
CA THR A 37 2.86 16.08 -0.39
C THR A 37 3.90 16.34 0.70
N VAL A 38 4.86 17.22 0.39
CA VAL A 38 6.04 17.47 1.24
C VAL A 38 5.69 18.13 2.59
N PRO A 39 4.94 19.24 2.64
CA PRO A 39 4.69 19.92 3.91
C PRO A 39 3.79 19.09 4.82
N HIS A 40 4.20 18.90 6.08
CA HIS A 40 3.48 18.13 7.07
C HIS A 40 2.00 18.56 7.18
N GLU A 41 1.76 19.86 7.33
CA GLU A 41 0.41 20.42 7.51
C GLU A 41 -0.50 20.18 6.30
N LEU A 42 0.04 20.32 5.08
CA LEU A 42 -0.69 20.04 3.86
C LEU A 42 -0.96 18.54 3.70
N HIS A 43 0.00 17.69 4.07
CA HIS A 43 -0.18 16.25 4.09
C HIS A 43 -1.27 15.84 5.09
N ARG A 44 -1.27 16.41 6.30
CA ARG A 44 -2.29 16.16 7.32
C ARG A 44 -3.69 16.51 6.82
N LEU A 45 -3.86 17.69 6.20
CA LEU A 45 -5.13 18.13 5.63
C LEU A 45 -5.62 17.16 4.54
N ARG A 46 -4.77 16.83 3.57
CA ARG A 46 -5.12 15.92 2.47
C ARG A 46 -5.40 14.50 2.96
N ARG A 47 -4.61 13.99 3.91
CA ARG A 47 -4.81 12.66 4.49
C ARG A 47 -6.13 12.58 5.25
N GLY A 48 -6.50 13.62 5.98
CA GLY A 48 -7.78 13.73 6.68
C GLY A 48 -8.99 13.53 5.75
N ALA A 49 -8.96 14.13 4.57
CA ALA A 49 -10.02 13.96 3.57
C ALA A 49 -10.12 12.52 3.01
N ILE A 50 -9.01 11.77 3.01
CA ILE A 50 -8.92 10.41 2.46
C ILE A 50 -9.19 9.34 3.54
N ASN A 51 -8.97 9.63 4.82
CA ASN A 51 -9.14 8.69 5.93
C ASN A 51 -10.49 7.94 5.95
N PRO A 52 -11.65 8.57 5.67
CA PRO A 52 -12.94 7.88 5.73
C PRO A 52 -13.02 6.64 4.83
N PHE A 53 -12.41 6.69 3.63
CA PHE A 53 -12.37 5.57 2.69
C PHE A 53 -11.63 4.33 3.23
N PHE A 54 -10.80 4.50 4.24
CA PHE A 54 -10.00 3.45 4.89
C PHE A 54 -10.50 3.12 6.30
N SER A 55 -11.73 3.53 6.65
CA SER A 55 -12.36 3.11 7.90
C SER A 55 -12.76 1.63 7.84
N VAL A 56 -12.86 0.98 9.01
CA VAL A 56 -13.36 -0.42 9.10
C VAL A 56 -14.69 -0.57 8.37
N GLN A 57 -15.61 0.38 8.58
CA GLN A 57 -16.92 0.38 7.93
C GLN A 57 -16.82 0.46 6.40
N SER A 58 -15.95 1.31 5.85
CA SER A 58 -15.75 1.41 4.40
C SER A 58 -15.12 0.15 3.83
N VAL A 59 -14.15 -0.45 4.54
CA VAL A 59 -13.53 -1.73 4.15
C VAL A 59 -14.56 -2.85 4.13
N THR A 60 -15.37 -2.99 5.19
CA THR A 60 -16.42 -4.02 5.27
C THR A 60 -17.48 -3.85 4.17
N GLN A 61 -17.81 -2.62 3.78
CA GLN A 61 -18.72 -2.38 2.65
C GLN A 61 -18.14 -2.82 1.30
N LEU A 62 -16.82 -2.72 1.12
CA LEU A 62 -16.14 -3.11 -0.12
C LEU A 62 -15.82 -4.61 -0.19
N GLU A 63 -15.74 -5.29 0.96
CA GLU A 63 -15.38 -6.70 1.08
C GLU A 63 -16.16 -7.63 0.12
N PRO A 64 -17.50 -7.55 -0.02
CA PRO A 64 -18.24 -8.43 -0.92
C PRO A 64 -17.82 -8.28 -2.39
N LEU A 65 -17.47 -7.06 -2.82
CA LEU A 65 -16.99 -6.80 -4.16
C LEU A 65 -15.63 -7.47 -4.38
N ILE A 66 -14.71 -7.31 -3.43
CA ILE A 66 -13.37 -7.92 -3.49
C ILE A 66 -13.48 -9.45 -3.56
N LEU A 67 -14.28 -10.05 -2.67
CA LEU A 67 -14.49 -11.50 -2.65
C LEU A 67 -15.06 -12.01 -3.97
N ALA A 68 -16.06 -11.33 -4.54
CA ALA A 68 -16.62 -11.72 -5.83
C ALA A 68 -15.59 -11.72 -6.98
N LYS A 69 -14.56 -10.86 -6.93
CA LYS A 69 -13.48 -10.85 -7.94
C LYS A 69 -12.42 -11.90 -7.66
N ALA A 70 -12.11 -12.15 -6.39
CA ALA A 70 -11.24 -13.24 -6.00
C ALA A 70 -11.86 -14.59 -6.41
N ASP A 71 -13.14 -14.81 -6.15
CA ASP A 71 -13.87 -16.03 -6.55
C ASP A 71 -13.86 -16.23 -8.06
N LYS A 72 -14.03 -15.16 -8.83
CA LYS A 72 -13.92 -15.23 -10.30
C LYS A 72 -12.52 -15.66 -10.75
N LEU A 73 -11.48 -15.18 -10.10
CA LEU A 73 -10.11 -15.59 -10.39
C LEU A 73 -9.87 -17.05 -10.00
N CYS A 74 -10.34 -17.47 -8.82
CA CYS A 74 -10.26 -18.84 -8.35
C CYS A 74 -10.99 -19.81 -9.29
N ALA A 75 -12.20 -19.47 -9.73
CA ALA A 75 -12.95 -20.26 -10.70
C ALA A 75 -12.18 -20.41 -12.02
N ARG A 76 -11.51 -19.35 -12.49
CA ARG A 76 -10.65 -19.41 -13.68
C ARG A 76 -9.45 -20.32 -13.47
N PHE A 77 -8.79 -20.26 -12.31
CA PHE A 77 -7.69 -21.16 -11.99
C PHE A 77 -8.14 -22.62 -11.90
N HIS A 78 -9.29 -22.90 -11.29
CA HIS A 78 -9.85 -24.26 -11.25
C HIS A 78 -10.14 -24.81 -12.65
N ALA A 79 -10.71 -23.99 -13.54
CA ALA A 79 -10.98 -24.41 -14.92
C ALA A 79 -9.69 -24.71 -15.71
N LEU A 80 -8.59 -24.02 -15.40
CA LEU A 80 -7.29 -24.23 -16.03
C LEU A 80 -6.45 -25.31 -15.34
N ALA A 81 -6.78 -25.70 -14.11
CA ALA A 81 -6.01 -26.69 -13.35
C ALA A 81 -6.02 -28.08 -13.99
N SER A 82 -7.08 -28.42 -14.73
CA SER A 82 -7.17 -29.66 -15.51
C SER A 82 -6.48 -29.57 -16.87
N THR A 83 -5.94 -28.40 -17.24
CA THR A 83 -5.23 -28.19 -18.49
C THR A 83 -3.72 -28.12 -18.24
N ALA A 84 -2.93 -28.33 -19.30
CA ALA A 84 -1.47 -28.11 -19.25
C ALA A 84 -1.10 -26.65 -19.60
N GLU A 85 -2.05 -25.71 -19.53
CA GLU A 85 -1.84 -24.32 -19.93
C GLU A 85 -0.99 -23.57 -18.89
N VAL A 86 0.05 -22.89 -19.36
CA VAL A 86 0.91 -22.07 -18.50
C VAL A 86 0.22 -20.74 -18.18
N VAL A 87 -0.07 -20.52 -16.89
CA VAL A 87 -0.70 -19.29 -16.43
C VAL A 87 0.34 -18.26 -15.98
N ARG A 88 0.26 -17.04 -16.54
CA ARG A 88 1.04 -15.89 -16.08
C ARG A 88 0.42 -15.28 -14.83
N ILE A 89 0.82 -15.78 -13.67
CA ILE A 89 0.29 -15.38 -12.36
C ILE A 89 0.37 -13.86 -12.12
N ASN A 90 1.46 -13.20 -12.53
CA ASN A 90 1.58 -11.74 -12.43
C ASN A 90 0.45 -11.00 -13.17
N ALA A 91 0.14 -11.42 -14.40
CA ALA A 91 -0.93 -10.81 -15.18
C ALA A 91 -2.31 -11.05 -14.54
N ALA A 92 -2.52 -12.24 -13.96
CA ALA A 92 -3.76 -12.58 -13.26
C ALA A 92 -3.99 -11.70 -12.03
N PHE A 93 -2.97 -11.48 -11.19
CA PHE A 93 -3.08 -10.61 -10.02
C PHE A 93 -3.18 -9.13 -10.40
N ILE A 94 -2.45 -8.66 -11.42
CA ILE A 94 -2.63 -7.29 -11.94
C ILE A 94 -4.08 -7.07 -12.39
N ALA A 95 -4.65 -8.03 -13.13
CA ALA A 95 -6.04 -7.93 -13.57
C ALA A 95 -7.03 -7.91 -12.39
N LEU A 96 -6.79 -8.69 -11.33
CA LEU A 96 -7.59 -8.65 -10.12
C LEU A 96 -7.50 -7.28 -9.44
N THR A 97 -6.29 -6.73 -9.26
CA THR A 97 -6.10 -5.44 -8.59
C THR A 97 -6.69 -4.28 -9.37
N LEU A 98 -6.50 -4.24 -10.71
CA LEU A 98 -7.04 -3.19 -11.57
C LEU A 98 -8.56 -3.26 -11.71
N TYR A 99 -9.17 -4.39 -11.40
CA TYR A 99 -10.62 -4.51 -11.37
C TYR A 99 -11.20 -3.97 -10.06
N ILE A 100 -10.48 -4.11 -8.94
CA ILE A 100 -10.94 -3.69 -7.61
C ILE A 100 -10.80 -2.17 -7.41
N ILE A 101 -9.76 -1.56 -7.99
CA ILE A 101 -9.43 -0.12 -7.89
C ILE A 101 -10.10 0.64 -9.03
#